data_AF-A0A4Z0RZ79-F1
#
_entry.id   AF-A0A4Z0RZ79-F1
#
_cell.length_a   1.000
_cell.length_b   1.000
_cell.length_c   1.000
_cell.angle_alpha   90.00
_cell.angle_beta   90.00
_cell.angle_gamma   90.00
#
_symmetry.space_group_name_H-M   'P 1'
#
loop_
_entity.id
_entity.type
_entity.pdbx_description
1 polymer ?
#
loop_
_entity_poly.entity_id
_entity_poly.type
_entity_poly.pdbx_seq_one_letter_code
_entity_poly.pdbx_strand_id
1 'polypeptide(L)' 'MKATISKDQQIALLRKQGQERLNRTELSDVLGLSRETVRTVLDSETPLTVSAKTFTAVNDWLISELAK' A
#
# COMPACT_ATOMS: atom_id res chain seq x y z
N MET A 1 -16.63 -6.30 4.00
CA MET A 1 -16.37 -4.99 4.64
C MET A 1 -15.49 -4.16 3.72
N LYS A 2 -15.77 -2.86 3.60
CA LYS A 2 -14.95 -1.90 2.84
C LYS A 2 -14.13 -1.08 3.85
N ALA A 3 -12.90 -0.77 3.52
CA ALA A 3 -11.99 0.00 4.36
C ALA A 3 -11.36 1.14 3.56
N THR A 4 -10.76 2.12 4.23
CA THR A 4 -10.29 3.34 3.59
C THR A 4 -8.80 3.52 3.78
N ILE A 5 -8.07 3.67 2.67
CA ILE A 5 -6.67 4.11 2.68
C ILE A 5 -6.67 5.64 2.77
N SER A 6 -6.05 6.15 3.83
CA SER A 6 -5.80 7.57 4.04
C SER A 6 -4.64 8.07 3.17
N LYS A 7 -4.56 9.41 3.05
CA LYS A 7 -3.45 10.08 2.37
C LYS A 7 -2.11 9.76 3.02
N ASP A 8 -2.05 9.69 4.34
CA ASP A 8 -0.81 9.41 5.07
C ASP A 8 -0.30 7.99 4.82
N GLN A 9 -1.19 7.00 4.76
CA GLN A 9 -0.84 5.62 4.39
C GLN A 9 -0.32 5.53 2.95
N GLN A 10 -0.95 6.25 2.01
CA GLN A 10 -0.47 6.30 0.62
C GLN A 10 0.91 6.98 0.52
N ILE A 11 1.13 8.08 1.23
CA ILE A 11 2.44 8.76 1.27
C ILE A 11 3.51 7.85 1.89
N ALA A 12 3.19 7.12 2.95
CA ALA A 12 4.12 6.18 3.57
C ALA A 12 4.52 5.07 2.59
N LEU A 13 3.55 4.49 1.88
CA LEU A 13 3.80 3.53 0.80
C LEU A 13 4.71 4.10 -0.30
N LEU A 14 4.43 5.31 -0.80
CA LEU A 14 5.21 5.97 -1.85
C LEU A 14 6.65 6.26 -1.41
N ARG A 15 6.84 6.78 -0.19
CA ARG A 15 8.17 7.03 0.38
C ARG A 15 8.97 5.75 0.44
N LYS A 16 8.36 4.68 0.91
CA LYS A 16 9.05 3.41 1.12
C LYS A 16 9.37 2.70 -0.19
N GLN A 17 8.45 2.74 -1.15
CA GLN A 17 8.73 2.34 -2.53
C GLN A 17 10.00 3.04 -3.07
N GLY A 18 10.12 4.35 -2.83
CA GLY A 18 11.30 5.12 -3.21
C GLY A 18 12.58 4.72 -2.44
N GLN A 19 12.47 4.52 -1.12
CA GLN A 19 13.60 4.15 -0.25
C GLN A 19 14.21 2.80 -0.63
N GLU A 20 13.37 1.81 -0.91
CA GLU A 20 13.80 0.46 -1.28
C GLU A 20 13.99 0.28 -2.79
N ARG A 21 13.73 1.34 -3.57
CA ARG A 21 13.78 1.33 -5.05
C ARG A 21 12.90 0.25 -5.67
N LEU A 22 11.78 -0.06 -5.02
CA LEU A 22 10.85 -1.09 -5.48
C LEU A 22 10.09 -0.60 -6.71
N ASN A 23 10.10 -1.42 -7.75
CA ASN A 23 9.16 -1.27 -8.84
C ASN A 23 7.75 -1.79 -8.42
N ARG A 24 6.74 -1.51 -9.23
CA ARG A 24 5.34 -1.86 -8.91
C ARG A 24 5.11 -3.37 -8.80
N THR A 25 5.91 -4.19 -9.48
CA THR A 25 5.82 -5.65 -9.40
C THR A 25 6.40 -6.13 -8.08
N GLU A 26 7.60 -5.65 -7.72
CA GLU A 26 8.24 -5.99 -6.44
C GLU A 26 7.38 -5.55 -5.26
N LEU A 27 6.81 -4.34 -5.30
CA LEU A 27 5.89 -3.87 -4.27
C LEU A 27 4.61 -4.72 -4.21
N SER A 28 4.15 -5.24 -5.35
CA SER A 28 2.98 -6.14 -5.38
C SER A 28 3.27 -7.49 -4.74
N ASP A 29 4.48 -8.02 -4.94
CA ASP A 29 4.94 -9.26 -4.31
C ASP A 29 5.09 -9.09 -2.79
N VAL A 30 5.67 -7.96 -2.36
CA VAL A 30 5.85 -7.62 -0.94
C VAL A 30 4.51 -7.48 -0.21
N LEU A 31 3.53 -6.82 -0.84
CA LEU A 31 2.20 -6.62 -0.26
C LEU A 31 1.27 -7.84 -0.45
N GLY A 32 1.64 -8.81 -1.30
CA GLY A 32 0.75 -9.92 -1.66
C GLY A 32 -0.53 -9.47 -2.38
N LEU A 33 -0.45 -8.38 -3.15
CA LEU A 33 -1.56 -7.78 -3.89
C LEU A 33 -1.34 -7.86 -5.40
N SER A 34 -2.40 -7.73 -6.19
CA SER A 34 -2.21 -7.63 -7.65
C SER A 34 -1.54 -6.31 -8.01
N ARG A 35 -0.71 -6.31 -9.06
CA ARG A 35 -0.07 -5.11 -9.61
C ARG A 35 -1.07 -4.00 -9.94
N GLU A 36 -2.27 -4.36 -10.40
CA GLU A 36 -3.36 -3.40 -10.63
C GLU A 36 -3.87 -2.79 -9.34
N THR A 37 -4.05 -3.58 -8.28
CA THR A 37 -4.46 -3.08 -6.96
C THR A 37 -3.43 -2.11 -6.41
N VAL A 38 -2.13 -2.47 -6.49
CA VAL A 38 -1.04 -1.57 -6.08
C VAL A 38 -1.06 -0.28 -6.88
N ARG A 39 -1.23 -0.37 -8.21
CA ARG A 39 -1.37 0.83 -9.06
C ARG A 39 -2.53 1.71 -8.58
N THR A 40 -3.71 1.14 -8.34
CA THR A 40 -4.87 1.88 -7.86
C THR A 40 -4.60 2.53 -6.51
N VAL A 41 -3.97 1.81 -5.56
CA VAL A 41 -3.65 2.35 -4.24
C VAL A 41 -2.66 3.51 -4.31
N LEU A 42 -1.67 3.47 -5.20
CA LEU A 42 -0.65 4.50 -5.32
C LEU A 42 -1.08 5.72 -6.15
N ASP A 43 -1.81 5.49 -7.24
CA ASP A 43 -2.09 6.52 -8.24
C ASP A 43 -3.46 7.19 -8.04
N SER A 44 -4.38 6.59 -7.28
CA SER A 44 -5.72 7.18 -7.08
C SER A 44 -5.69 8.32 -6.07
N GLU A 45 -6.64 9.23 -6.19
CA GLU A 45 -6.89 10.25 -5.17
C GLU A 45 -7.32 9.60 -3.85
N THR A 46 -6.72 10.06 -2.75
CA THR A 46 -7.07 9.64 -1.40
C THR A 46 -8.04 10.64 -0.75
N PRO A 47 -8.99 10.19 0.08
CA PRO A 47 -9.12 8.84 0.65
C PRO A 47 -9.72 7.80 -0.32
N LEU A 48 -9.08 6.63 -0.40
CA LEU A 48 -9.45 5.56 -1.33
C LEU A 48 -10.16 4.42 -0.60
N THR A 49 -11.36 4.05 -1.06
CA THR A 49 -12.06 2.88 -0.53
C THR A 49 -11.54 1.59 -1.19
N VAL A 50 -11.08 0.65 -0.39
CA VAL A 50 -10.49 -0.63 -0.81
C VAL A 50 -11.13 -1.82 -0.12
N SER A 51 -10.78 -3.03 -0.57
CA SER A 51 -11.17 -4.26 0.10
C SER A 51 -10.49 -4.38 1.47
N ALA A 52 -11.11 -5.11 2.40
CA ALA A 52 -10.50 -5.41 3.70
C ALA A 52 -9.13 -6.11 3.55
N LYS A 53 -8.97 -7.00 2.55
CA LYS A 53 -7.69 -7.65 2.25
C LYS A 53 -6.61 -6.64 1.90
N THR A 54 -6.91 -5.71 0.99
CA THR A 54 -5.99 -4.65 0.57
C THR A 54 -5.60 -3.76 1.74
N PHE A 55 -6.57 -3.36 2.55
CA PHE A 55 -6.33 -2.52 3.72
C PHE A 55 -5.45 -3.22 4.76
N THR A 56 -5.70 -4.49 5.02
CA THR A 56 -4.92 -5.30 5.96
C THR A 56 -3.49 -5.46 5.46
N ALA A 57 -3.29 -5.84 4.20
CA ALA A 57 -1.97 -5.99 3.61
C ALA A 57 -1.13 -4.71 3.68
N VAL A 58 -1.73 -3.56 3.37
CA VAL A 58 -1.04 -2.26 3.47
C VAL A 58 -0.70 -1.94 4.93
N ASN A 59 -1.62 -2.13 5.87
CA ASN A 59 -1.36 -1.80 7.27
C ASN A 59 -0.36 -2.73 7.94
N ASP A 60 -0.50 -4.04 7.74
CA ASP A 60 0.42 -5.03 8.33
C ASP A 60 1.85 -4.72 7.90
N TRP A 61 2.03 -4.36 6.63
CA TRP A 61 3.32 -3.96 6.13
C TRP A 61 3.83 -2.65 6.74
N LEU A 62 2.99 -1.60 6.77
CA LEU A 62 3.36 -0.32 7.41
C LEU A 62 3.70 -0.48 8.90
N ILE A 63 2.99 -1.36 9.62
CA ILE A 63 3.25 -1.67 11.03
C ILE A 63 4.56 -2.44 11.19
N SER A 64 4.84 -3.41 10.32
CA SER A 64 6.09 -4.19 10.37
C SER A 64 7.34 -3.31 10.25
N GLU A 65 7.22 -2.16 9.58
CA GLU A 65 8.29 -1.18 9.42
C GLU A 65 8.42 -0.23 10.61
N LEU A 66 7.33 0.09 11.32
CA LEU A 66 7.41 0.84 12.58
C LEU A 66 8.02 0.03 13.72
N ALA A 67 7.97 -1.30 13.61
CA ALA A 67 8.52 -2.23 14.59
C ALA A 67 10.01 -2.56 14.38
N LYS A 68 10.63 -2.09 13.29
CA LYS A 68 12.07 -2.21 13.02
C LYS A 68 12.82 -0.94 13.41
#